data_AF-A0A0M3JDE1-F1
#
_entry.id   AF-A0A0M3JDE1-F1
#
_cell.length_a   1.000
_cell.length_b   1.000
_cell.length_c   1.000
_cell.angle_alpha   90.00
_cell.angle_beta   90.00
_cell.angle_gamma   90.00
#
_symmetry.space_group_name_H-M   'P 1'
#
loop_
_entity.id
_entity.type
_entity.pdbx_description
1 polymer ?
#
loop_
_entity_poly.entity_id
_entity_poly.type
_entity_poly.pdbx_seq_one_letter_code
_entity_poly.pdbx_strand_id
1 'polypeptide(L)'
;LFLDVLFPLDVRKMIYVDADQIVLTDLMELMELDLGGAPYGFTPFCDSRTSMEGFRFWKKGYWANHLAGRKYHISALYVIDLVKFRQIAAGDRLRGQYQGLSSDPNSLSNLDQDLPNNMIHQVRIKSLPQEWLWCETWCDDASKPYAKTIDLVS
;
A
#
# COMPACT_ATOMS: atom_id res chain seq x y z
N LEU A 1 -0.86 -9.74 -7.48
CA LEU A 1 -1.43 -10.17 -8.78
C LEU A 1 -2.56 -11.20 -8.68
N PHE A 2 -2.55 -12.11 -7.69
CA PHE A 2 -3.48 -13.26 -7.64
C PHE A 2 -4.52 -13.18 -6.51
N LEU A 3 -4.70 -12.01 -5.87
CA LEU A 3 -5.54 -11.87 -4.67
C LEU A 3 -7.00 -12.33 -4.88
N ASP A 4 -7.52 -12.19 -6.10
CA ASP A 4 -8.87 -12.59 -6.48
C ASP A 4 -9.08 -14.11 -6.58
N VAL A 5 -8.02 -14.86 -6.92
CA VAL A 5 -8.07 -16.30 -7.25
C VAL A 5 -7.32 -17.19 -6.27
N LEU A 6 -6.38 -16.62 -5.49
CA LEU A 6 -5.55 -17.37 -4.56
C LEU A 6 -6.36 -17.90 -3.36
N PHE A 7 -7.40 -17.17 -2.96
CA PHE A 7 -8.21 -17.49 -1.79
C PHE A 7 -9.60 -18.02 -2.21
N PRO A 8 -10.18 -18.96 -1.44
CA PRO A 8 -11.57 -19.39 -1.60
C PRO A 8 -12.58 -18.23 -1.59
N LEU A 9 -13.76 -18.46 -2.18
CA LEU A 9 -14.78 -17.42 -2.36
C LEU A 9 -15.44 -16.94 -1.05
N ASP A 10 -15.43 -17.78 -0.02
CA ASP A 10 -15.95 -17.49 1.32
C ASP A 10 -14.99 -16.60 2.15
N VAL A 11 -13.72 -16.48 1.76
CA VAL A 11 -12.82 -15.46 2.32
C VAL A 11 -13.21 -14.09 1.78
N ARG A 12 -13.70 -13.24 2.69
CA ARG A 12 -14.29 -11.93 2.34
C ARG A 12 -13.32 -10.75 2.43
N LYS A 13 -12.40 -10.78 3.39
CA LYS A 13 -11.43 -9.71 3.64
C LYS A 13 -10.17 -10.34 4.23
N MET A 14 -9.02 -9.72 4.00
CA MET A 14 -7.73 -10.20 4.48
C MET A 14 -6.79 -9.03 4.78
N ILE A 15 -5.79 -9.28 5.62
CA ILE A 15 -4.70 -8.35 5.89
C ILE A 15 -3.40 -9.06 5.48
N TYR A 16 -2.57 -8.35 4.73
CA TYR A 16 -1.19 -8.73 4.51
C TYR A 16 -0.29 -7.94 5.48
N VAL A 17 0.63 -8.65 6.11
CA VAL A 17 1.65 -8.12 7.02
C VAL A 17 2.98 -8.69 6.55
N ASP A 18 3.98 -7.83 6.30
CA ASP A 18 5.32 -8.29 5.96
C ASP A 18 5.97 -9.05 7.13
N ALA A 19 6.89 -9.96 6.82
CA ALA A 19 7.42 -10.94 7.77
C ALA A 19 8.33 -10.33 8.84
N ASP A 20 8.92 -9.17 8.57
CA ASP A 20 9.78 -8.42 9.48
C ASP A 20 9.03 -7.35 10.29
N GLN A 21 7.71 -7.24 10.15
CA GLN A 21 6.93 -6.29 10.94
C GLN A 21 6.75 -6.72 12.40
N ILE A 22 6.82 -5.73 13.29
CA ILE A 22 6.38 -5.85 14.67
C ILE A 22 4.98 -5.23 14.79
N VAL A 23 4.00 -6.03 15.22
CA VAL A 23 2.62 -5.57 15.45
C VAL A 23 2.41 -5.30 16.94
N LEU A 24 1.98 -4.08 17.27
CA LEU A 24 1.81 -3.57 18.64
C LEU A 24 0.34 -3.33 19.02
N THR A 25 -0.60 -3.68 18.14
CA THR A 25 -2.04 -3.42 18.28
C THR A 25 -2.87 -4.66 17.96
N ASP A 26 -4.19 -4.59 18.19
CA ASP A 26 -5.13 -5.58 17.70
C ASP A 26 -5.42 -5.36 16.20
N LEU A 27 -5.04 -6.33 15.37
CA LEU A 27 -5.28 -6.29 13.92
C LEU A 27 -6.78 -6.33 13.57
N MET A 28 -7.64 -6.71 14.51
CA MET A 28 -9.09 -6.65 14.31
C MET A 28 -9.55 -5.22 14.02
N GLU A 29 -8.89 -4.20 14.58
CA GLU A 29 -9.17 -2.80 14.27
C GLU A 29 -8.95 -2.48 12.77
N LEU A 30 -7.90 -3.04 12.16
CA LEU A 30 -7.65 -2.87 10.71
C LEU A 30 -8.65 -3.68 9.88
N MET A 31 -9.01 -4.86 10.37
CA MET A 31 -9.96 -5.74 9.70
C MET A 31 -11.37 -5.12 9.64
N GLU A 32 -11.79 -4.42 10.69
CA GLU A 32 -13.06 -3.69 10.77
C GLU A 32 -13.06 -2.34 10.05
N LEU A 33 -11.89 -1.80 9.71
CA LEU A 33 -11.77 -0.48 9.09
C LEU A 33 -12.58 -0.37 7.80
N ASP A 34 -13.38 0.71 7.70
CA ASP A 34 -14.17 1.03 6.52
C ASP A 34 -13.28 1.60 5.40
N LEU A 35 -13.19 0.83 4.31
CA LEU A 35 -12.43 1.20 3.11
C LEU A 35 -13.17 2.20 2.22
N GLY A 36 -14.41 2.58 2.55
CA GLY A 36 -15.19 3.58 1.82
C GLY A 36 -15.44 3.17 0.36
N GLY A 37 -15.65 1.87 0.15
CA GLY A 37 -15.85 1.25 -1.17
C GLY A 37 -14.57 1.04 -1.98
N ALA A 38 -13.39 1.32 -1.43
CA ALA A 38 -12.12 0.91 -2.05
C ALA A 38 -11.90 -0.61 -1.89
N PRO A 39 -11.36 -1.31 -2.89
CA PRO A 39 -11.05 -2.75 -2.81
C PRO A 39 -9.90 -3.07 -1.87
N TYR A 40 -9.03 -2.10 -1.55
CA TYR A 40 -7.93 -2.28 -0.61
C TYR A 40 -7.52 -0.95 0.04
N GLY A 41 -6.83 -1.05 1.16
CA GLY A 41 -6.25 0.08 1.89
C GLY A 41 -4.79 -0.17 2.23
N PHE A 42 -3.97 0.87 2.05
CA PHE A 42 -2.52 0.85 2.26
C PHE A 42 -2.12 2.06 3.11
N THR A 43 -1.02 1.93 3.85
CA THR A 43 -0.45 3.06 4.60
C THR A 43 0.46 3.90 3.67
N PRO A 44 0.31 5.23 3.64
CA PRO A 44 1.22 6.09 2.88
C PRO A 44 2.61 6.16 3.51
N PHE A 45 3.62 6.55 2.73
CA PHE A 45 4.92 6.92 3.26
C PHE A 45 4.83 8.06 4.28
N CYS A 46 5.63 7.96 5.34
CA CYS A 46 5.82 9.04 6.30
C CYS A 46 6.52 10.26 5.68
N ASP A 47 5.95 11.43 5.95
CA ASP A 47 6.52 12.72 5.57
C ASP A 47 7.19 13.47 6.74
N SER A 48 7.20 12.90 7.95
CA SER A 48 7.62 13.61 9.15
C SER A 48 9.13 13.76 9.31
N ARG A 49 9.96 12.80 8.86
CA ARG A 49 11.42 12.94 8.94
C ARG A 49 11.94 13.85 7.82
N THR A 50 12.19 15.11 8.13
CA THR A 50 12.60 16.13 7.14
C THR A 50 14.00 15.91 6.57
N SER A 51 14.91 15.30 7.32
CA SER A 51 16.27 14.97 6.85
C SER A 51 16.28 14.02 5.64
N MET A 52 15.20 13.28 5.41
CA MET A 52 15.07 12.35 4.28
C MET A 52 14.39 12.93 3.04
N GLU A 53 14.09 14.24 2.99
CA GLU A 53 13.38 14.85 1.87
C GLU A 53 14.10 14.67 0.52
N GLY A 54 15.44 14.63 0.54
CA GLY A 54 16.26 14.36 -0.65
C GLY A 54 15.94 13.02 -1.33
N PHE A 55 15.62 12.00 -0.54
CA PHE A 55 15.41 10.61 -0.96
C PHE A 55 13.96 10.28 -1.32
N ARG A 56 13.02 11.21 -1.12
CA ARG A 56 11.60 11.03 -1.46
C ARG A 56 11.37 11.10 -2.97
N PHE A 57 11.72 10.03 -3.67
CA PHE A 57 11.63 9.95 -5.14
C PHE A 57 10.18 10.15 -5.64
N TRP A 58 9.18 9.71 -4.86
CA TRP A 58 7.76 9.84 -5.23
C TRP A 58 7.26 11.29 -5.26
N LYS A 59 7.99 12.24 -4.67
CA LYS A 59 7.69 13.67 -4.72
C LYS A 59 8.30 14.39 -5.93
N LYS A 60 8.98 13.67 -6.83
CA LYS A 60 9.68 14.25 -7.98
C LYS A 60 9.34 13.51 -9.28
N GLY A 61 9.60 14.17 -10.40
CA GLY A 61 9.57 13.58 -11.74
C GLY A 61 8.24 12.87 -12.07
N TYR A 62 8.37 11.64 -12.59
CA TYR A 62 7.24 10.82 -13.02
C TYR A 62 6.17 10.64 -11.94
N TRP A 63 6.57 10.21 -10.73
CA TRP A 63 5.63 9.90 -9.66
C TRP A 63 4.85 11.11 -9.18
N ALA A 64 5.49 12.28 -9.02
CA ALA A 64 4.79 13.49 -8.64
C ALA A 64 3.70 13.88 -9.64
N ASN A 65 4.03 13.81 -10.94
CA ASN A 65 3.09 14.11 -12.02
C ASN A 65 1.95 13.08 -12.07
N HIS A 66 2.29 11.79 -11.99
CA HIS A 66 1.33 10.69 -12.06
C HIS A 66 0.37 10.68 -10.88
N LEU A 67 0.87 10.87 -9.66
CA LEU A 67 0.05 10.84 -8.44
C LEU A 67 -0.92 12.02 -8.36
N ALA A 68 -0.62 13.16 -9.01
CA ALA A 68 -1.50 14.33 -9.06
C ALA A 68 -2.04 14.76 -7.67
N GLY A 69 -1.13 14.84 -6.69
CA GLY A 69 -1.45 15.20 -5.30
C GLY A 69 -1.94 14.03 -4.42
N ARG A 70 -2.06 12.82 -4.96
CA ARG A 70 -2.32 11.61 -4.17
C ARG A 70 -1.05 11.16 -3.44
N LYS A 71 -1.22 10.43 -2.35
CA LYS A 71 -0.12 9.87 -1.56
C LYS A 71 0.49 8.66 -2.28
N TYR A 72 1.78 8.43 -2.04
CA TYR A 72 2.48 7.20 -2.41
C TYR A 72 2.40 6.21 -1.25
N HIS A 73 1.97 4.98 -1.52
CA HIS A 73 1.66 3.96 -0.51
C HIS A 73 2.73 2.86 -0.44
N ILE A 74 2.91 2.29 0.76
CA ILE A 74 3.90 1.23 1.06
C ILE A 74 3.21 -0.14 1.09
N SER A 75 3.83 -1.17 0.51
CA SER A 75 3.29 -2.54 0.43
C SER A 75 3.54 -3.43 1.64
N ALA A 76 4.16 -2.92 2.71
CA ALA A 76 4.50 -3.69 3.91
C ALA A 76 3.27 -4.07 4.77
N LEU A 77 2.23 -3.23 4.79
CA LEU A 77 0.95 -3.52 5.46
C LEU A 77 -0.21 -3.03 4.58
N TYR A 78 -1.13 -3.94 4.26
CA TYR A 78 -2.35 -3.57 3.54
C TYR A 78 -3.52 -4.52 3.83
N VAL A 79 -4.73 -3.97 3.75
CA VAL A 79 -6.01 -4.68 3.92
C VAL A 79 -6.74 -4.76 2.59
N ILE A 80 -7.36 -5.89 2.29
CA ILE A 80 -8.06 -6.14 1.03
C ILE A 80 -9.48 -6.61 1.34
N ASP A 81 -10.46 -5.89 0.80
CA ASP A 81 -11.84 -6.38 0.70
C ASP A 81 -11.95 -7.23 -0.57
N LEU A 82 -11.83 -8.56 -0.41
CA LEU A 82 -11.85 -9.51 -1.51
C LEU A 82 -13.19 -9.54 -2.24
N VAL A 83 -14.30 -9.26 -1.54
CA VAL A 83 -15.61 -9.15 -2.18
C VAL A 83 -15.60 -7.98 -3.15
N LYS A 84 -15.16 -6.80 -2.71
CA LYS A 84 -15.10 -5.61 -3.56
C LYS A 84 -14.05 -5.75 -4.66
N PHE A 85 -12.90 -6.33 -4.33
CA PHE A 85 -11.79 -6.57 -5.26
C PHE A 85 -12.21 -7.45 -6.43
N ARG A 86 -12.91 -8.56 -6.15
CA ARG A 86 -13.50 -9.44 -7.18
C ARG A 86 -14.63 -8.75 -7.95
N GLN A 87 -15.54 -8.05 -7.26
CA GLN A 87 -16.68 -7.35 -7.88
C GLN A 87 -16.26 -6.38 -8.99
N ILE A 88 -15.14 -5.68 -8.82
CA ILE A 88 -14.65 -4.69 -9.80
C ILE A 88 -13.62 -5.26 -10.78
N ALA A 89 -13.36 -6.58 -10.75
CA ALA A 89 -12.31 -7.25 -11.49
C ALA A 89 -10.93 -6.57 -11.31
N ALA A 90 -10.59 -6.18 -10.07
CA ALA A 90 -9.33 -5.49 -9.79
C ALA A 90 -8.11 -6.35 -10.15
N GLY A 91 -8.18 -7.67 -9.95
CA GLY A 91 -7.13 -8.61 -10.31
C GLY A 91 -6.79 -8.57 -11.80
N ASP A 92 -7.80 -8.61 -12.68
CA ASP A 92 -7.61 -8.54 -14.13
C ASP A 92 -7.01 -7.22 -14.57
N ARG A 93 -7.45 -6.10 -13.99
CA ARG A 93 -6.89 -4.77 -14.27
C ARG A 93 -5.41 -4.69 -13.89
N LEU A 94 -5.06 -5.18 -12.70
CA LEU A 94 -3.67 -5.21 -12.23
C LEU A 94 -2.80 -6.10 -13.14
N ARG A 95 -3.28 -7.29 -13.53
CA ARG A 95 -2.56 -8.18 -14.45
C ARG A 95 -2.39 -7.57 -15.84
N GLY A 96 -3.42 -6.91 -16.38
CA GLY A 96 -3.35 -6.21 -17.66
C GLY A 96 -2.34 -5.07 -17.65
N GLN A 97 -2.33 -4.25 -16.61
CA GLN A 97 -1.34 -3.18 -16.46
C GLN A 97 0.07 -3.75 -16.31
N TYR A 98 0.23 -4.79 -15.49
CA TYR A 98 1.51 -5.47 -15.33
C TYR A 98 2.05 -5.99 -16.67
N GLN A 99 1.21 -6.61 -17.51
CA GLN A 99 1.61 -7.10 -18.82
C GLN A 99 2.09 -5.99 -19.77
N GLY A 100 1.50 -4.79 -19.67
CA GLY A 100 1.93 -3.63 -20.45
C GLY A 100 3.29 -3.09 -19.99
N LEU A 101 3.50 -3.01 -18.67
CA LEU A 101 4.72 -2.46 -18.06
C LEU A 101 5.89 -3.43 -18.03
N SER A 102 5.64 -4.75 -17.98
CA SER A 102 6.67 -5.77 -17.81
C SER A 102 7.60 -5.94 -19.01
N SER A 103 7.28 -5.32 -20.14
CA SER A 103 8.12 -5.33 -21.34
C SER A 103 9.39 -4.48 -21.20
N ASP A 104 9.39 -3.48 -20.32
CA ASP A 104 10.58 -2.70 -19.96
C ASP A 104 11.05 -3.09 -18.55
N PRO A 105 12.25 -3.68 -18.41
CA PRO A 105 12.81 -4.06 -17.11
C PRO A 105 12.95 -2.92 -16.10
N ASN A 106 12.96 -1.67 -16.55
CA ASN A 106 13.14 -0.49 -15.69
C ASN A 106 11.82 0.14 -15.23
N SER A 107 10.67 -0.38 -15.67
CA SER A 107 9.37 0.27 -15.44
C SER A 107 8.79 0.05 -14.04
N LEU A 108 9.15 -1.04 -13.35
CA LEU A 108 8.62 -1.40 -12.03
C LEU A 108 9.75 -1.87 -11.11
N SER A 109 10.36 -0.94 -10.40
CA SER A 109 11.48 -1.20 -9.49
C SER A 109 11.06 -2.08 -8.31
N ASN A 110 9.85 -1.84 -7.77
CA ASN A 110 9.25 -2.70 -6.76
C ASN A 110 7.80 -3.00 -7.12
N LEU A 111 7.55 -4.17 -7.74
CA LEU A 111 6.27 -4.50 -8.37
C LEU A 111 5.05 -4.39 -7.43
N ASP A 112 5.18 -4.91 -6.21
CA ASP A 112 4.11 -4.96 -5.21
C ASP A 112 3.69 -3.56 -4.72
N GLN A 113 4.62 -2.61 -4.69
CA GLN A 113 4.41 -1.22 -4.32
C GLN A 113 4.04 -0.35 -5.52
N ASP A 114 4.80 -0.45 -6.60
CA ASP A 114 4.69 0.44 -7.76
C ASP A 114 3.39 0.18 -8.53
N LEU A 115 2.95 -1.08 -8.65
CA LEU A 115 1.75 -1.41 -9.44
C LEU A 115 0.45 -0.83 -8.82
N PRO A 116 0.15 -0.98 -7.52
CA PRO A 116 -0.99 -0.29 -6.91
C PRO A 116 -0.90 1.24 -7.04
N ASN A 117 0.28 1.83 -6.79
CA ASN A 117 0.47 3.27 -6.92
C ASN A 117 0.30 3.76 -8.37
N ASN A 118 0.72 2.98 -9.35
CA ASN A 118 0.51 3.26 -10.76
C ASN A 118 -0.98 3.19 -11.11
N MET A 119 -1.69 2.23 -10.54
CA MET A 119 -3.11 1.97 -10.81
C MET A 119 -4.07 2.82 -9.96
N ILE A 120 -3.56 3.79 -9.20
CA ILE A 120 -4.32 4.59 -8.21
C ILE A 120 -5.55 5.32 -8.79
N HIS A 121 -5.54 5.59 -10.10
CA HIS A 121 -6.66 6.24 -10.80
C HIS A 121 -7.73 5.26 -11.30
N GLN A 122 -7.36 4.01 -11.61
CA GLN A 122 -8.32 2.98 -12.06
C GLN A 122 -8.79 2.06 -10.93
N VAL A 123 -7.97 1.88 -9.89
CA VAL A 123 -8.24 1.05 -8.72
C VAL A 123 -8.00 1.89 -7.48
N ARG A 124 -9.10 2.26 -6.81
CA ARG A 124 -9.05 3.18 -5.67
C ARG A 124 -8.27 2.57 -4.51
N ILE A 125 -7.42 3.38 -3.89
CA ILE A 125 -6.71 3.04 -2.64
C ILE A 125 -7.33 3.83 -1.49
N LYS A 126 -7.68 3.15 -0.40
CA LYS A 126 -7.94 3.81 0.88
C LYS A 126 -6.59 4.09 1.55
N SER A 127 -6.24 5.36 1.75
CA SER A 127 -5.11 5.70 2.62
C SER A 127 -5.46 5.38 4.07
N LEU A 128 -4.70 4.47 4.68
CA LEU A 128 -4.81 4.17 6.10
C LEU A 128 -4.22 5.30 6.94
N PRO A 129 -4.66 5.45 8.21
CA PRO A 129 -4.03 6.33 9.17
C PRO A 129 -2.53 6.06 9.33
N GLN A 130 -1.73 7.10 9.59
CA GLN A 130 -0.27 6.98 9.59
C GLN A 130 0.25 6.07 10.71
N GLU A 131 -0.46 6.00 11.84
CA GLU A 131 -0.08 5.14 12.95
C GLU A 131 -0.05 3.65 12.58
N TRP A 132 -0.70 3.23 11.48
CA TRP A 132 -0.65 1.85 11.00
C TRP A 132 0.69 1.44 10.42
N LEU A 133 1.64 2.34 10.20
CA LEU A 133 2.97 1.96 9.76
C LEU A 133 3.99 3.01 10.19
N TRP A 134 4.95 2.58 11.00
CA TRP A 134 6.12 3.37 11.37
C TRP A 134 7.40 2.70 10.87
N CYS A 135 8.31 3.49 10.34
CA CYS A 135 9.65 3.06 9.92
C CYS A 135 10.66 4.12 10.35
N GLU A 136 11.80 3.69 10.89
CA GLU A 136 12.85 4.57 11.41
C GLU A 136 13.35 5.57 10.37
N THR A 137 13.51 5.12 9.12
CA THR A 137 14.01 5.94 8.02
C THR A 137 13.07 7.10 7.68
N TRP A 138 11.76 6.92 7.72
CA TRP A 138 10.82 7.91 7.15
C TRP A 138 10.00 8.66 8.19
N CYS A 139 9.72 8.04 9.32
CA CYS A 139 8.90 8.60 10.39
C CYS A 139 9.80 9.20 11.47
N ASP A 140 9.38 10.31 12.08
CA ASP A 140 10.06 10.90 13.24
C ASP A 140 9.97 10.00 14.50
N ASP A 141 10.85 10.23 15.46
CA ASP A 141 10.88 9.42 16.69
C ASP A 141 9.68 9.73 17.61
N ALA A 142 9.12 10.94 17.50
CA ALA A 142 7.98 11.39 18.29
C ALA A 142 6.68 10.63 17.95
N SER A 143 6.56 10.12 16.73
CA SER A 143 5.42 9.31 16.28
C SER A 143 5.52 7.83 16.68
N LYS A 144 6.71 7.33 17.02
CA LYS A 144 6.95 5.92 17.38
C LYS A 144 6.07 5.40 18.53
N PRO A 145 5.82 6.16 19.63
CA PRO A 145 4.95 5.70 20.72
C PRO A 145 3.49 5.47 20.31
N TYR A 146 3.06 6.02 19.18
CA TYR A 146 1.70 5.88 18.64
C TYR A 146 1.62 4.80 17.56
N ALA A 147 2.74 4.18 17.18
CA ALA A 147 2.79 3.19 16.11
C ALA A 147 2.01 1.92 16.48
N LYS A 148 1.16 1.48 15.56
CA LYS A 148 0.40 0.22 15.62
C LYS A 148 1.18 -0.93 14.99
N THR A 149 1.96 -0.67 13.96
CA THR A 149 2.97 -1.59 13.44
C THR A 149 4.27 -0.85 13.15
N ILE A 150 5.38 -1.57 13.26
CA ILE A 150 6.72 -1.08 12.96
C ILE A 150 7.30 -1.97 11.87
N ASP A 151 7.72 -1.33 10.78
CA ASP A 151 8.45 -1.92 9.68
C ASP A 151 9.96 -1.77 9.90
N LEU A 152 10.69 -2.89 9.83
CA LEU A 152 12.12 -2.97 10.14
C LEU A 152 13.01 -2.82 8.89
N VAL A 153 12.45 -2.33 7.78
CA VAL A 153 13.16 -2.08 6.52
C VAL A 153 14.56 -1.49 6.70
N SER A 154 15.51 -2.12 6.03
CA SER A 154 16.91 -1.68 5.85
C SER A 154 17.06 -0.60 4.79
#